data_AF-A0A944CI78-F1
#
_entry.id   AF-A0A944CI78-F1
#
_cell.length_a   1.000
_cell.length_b   1.000
_cell.length_c   1.000
_cell.angle_alpha   90.00
_cell.angle_beta   90.00
_cell.angle_gamma   90.00
#
_symmetry.space_group_name_H-M   'P 1'
#
loop_
_entity.id
_entity.type
_entity.pdbx_description
1 polymer ?
#
loop_
_entity_poly.entity_id
_entity_poly.type
_entity_poly.pdbx_seq_one_letter_code
_entity_poly.pdbx_strand_id
1 'polypeptide(L)'
;MFNSGKSSGLPQEPDFVSELKLAEAEDRLRRNISAVLAAHDRELPEVGSPTEFAVAATVETVELIIVCSGRRRSHLSFEQRFVVGLFAFLIAHELGRRTLADLGVVLAASALELFTTDEIADIYRLGASYRRLREHKKMHRFLHQSISEWFNDPSEERLQDLVEIFDLCCTPN
;
A
#
# COMPACT_ATOMS: atom_id res chain seq x y z
N MET A 1 16.51 49.61 30.12
CA MET A 1 16.42 50.11 28.73
C MET A 1 16.92 49.02 27.80
N PHE A 2 16.04 48.61 26.88
CA PHE A 2 16.22 47.87 25.63
C PHE A 2 16.84 46.45 25.59
N ASN A 3 15.93 45.49 25.40
CA ASN A 3 16.08 44.23 24.66
C ASN A 3 16.72 44.43 23.28
N SER A 4 17.59 43.50 22.85
CA SER A 4 17.82 43.06 21.45
C SER A 4 18.82 41.90 21.48
N GLY A 5 18.60 40.72 20.89
CA GLY A 5 17.49 40.23 20.11
C GLY A 5 17.48 38.70 20.16
N LYS A 6 16.28 38.13 20.21
CA LYS A 6 16.05 36.71 19.94
C LYS A 6 16.51 36.44 18.51
N SER A 7 17.47 35.53 18.32
CA SER A 7 17.66 34.92 17.01
C SER A 7 16.43 34.05 16.75
N SER A 8 15.49 34.59 15.97
CA SER A 8 14.37 33.84 15.40
C SER A 8 14.95 32.68 14.60
N GLY A 9 14.63 31.46 15.03
CA GLY A 9 14.99 30.24 14.33
C GLY A 9 14.49 30.27 12.90
N LEU A 10 15.44 30.26 11.96
CA LEU A 10 15.18 29.73 10.63
C LEU A 10 14.98 28.21 10.80
N PRO A 11 13.94 27.60 10.20
CA PRO A 11 13.92 26.15 10.05
C PRO A 11 15.23 25.74 9.38
N GLN A 12 15.89 24.73 9.93
CA GLN A 12 17.18 24.29 9.41
C GLN A 12 16.99 23.81 7.96
N GLU A 13 17.68 24.43 7.00
CA GLU A 13 17.73 24.05 5.57
C GLU A 13 17.70 22.52 5.27
N PRO A 14 18.30 21.62 6.06
CA PRO A 14 18.16 20.16 5.88
C PRO A 14 16.71 19.62 5.94
N ASP A 15 15.84 20.16 6.78
CA ASP A 15 14.48 19.63 6.97
C ASP A 15 13.59 19.96 5.76
N PHE A 16 13.68 21.19 5.25
CA PHE A 16 12.93 21.62 4.06
C PHE A 16 13.33 20.83 2.80
N VAL A 17 14.63 20.58 2.59
CA VAL A 17 15.10 19.79 1.43
C VAL A 17 14.66 18.33 1.55
N SER A 18 14.59 17.77 2.76
CA SER A 18 14.08 16.42 3.00
C SER A 18 12.58 16.33 2.71
N GLU A 19 11.79 17.28 3.21
CA GLU A 19 10.35 17.37 2.94
C GLU A 19 10.05 17.52 1.45
N LEU A 20 10.80 18.37 0.73
CA LEU A 20 10.64 18.55 -0.71
C LEU A 20 10.93 17.26 -1.50
N LYS A 21 11.97 16.51 -1.11
CA LYS A 21 12.29 15.21 -1.74
C LYS A 21 11.23 14.15 -1.47
N LEU A 22 10.63 14.16 -0.28
CA LEU A 22 9.54 13.25 0.07
C LEU A 22 8.28 13.57 -0.73
N ALA A 23 7.93 14.85 -0.84
CA ALA A 23 6.82 15.30 -1.68
C ALA A 23 7.03 14.93 -3.15
N GLU A 24 8.24 15.14 -3.70
CA GLU A 24 8.57 14.74 -5.07
C GLU A 24 8.48 13.21 -5.27
N ALA A 25 8.93 12.43 -4.28
CA ALA A 25 8.83 10.97 -4.33
C ALA A 25 7.37 10.49 -4.29
N GLU A 26 6.52 11.10 -3.46
CA GLU A 26 5.07 10.84 -3.45
C GLU A 26 4.44 11.23 -4.78
N ASP A 27 4.70 12.42 -5.31
CA ASP A 27 4.13 12.90 -6.58
C ASP A 27 4.52 12.01 -7.75
N ARG A 28 5.77 11.52 -7.78
CA ARG A 28 6.19 10.54 -8.79
C ARG A 28 5.44 9.23 -8.63
N LEU A 29 5.30 8.73 -7.39
CA LEU A 29 4.59 7.49 -7.11
C LEU A 29 3.12 7.58 -7.51
N ARG A 30 2.46 8.68 -7.13
CA ARG A 30 1.06 8.98 -7.48
C ARG A 30 0.86 9.03 -8.99
N ARG A 31 1.71 9.75 -9.74
CA ARG A 31 1.62 9.83 -11.20
C ARG A 31 1.75 8.46 -11.85
N ASN A 32 2.75 7.67 -11.42
CA ASN A 32 3.01 6.37 -12.04
C ASN A 32 1.89 5.37 -11.74
N ILE A 33 1.39 5.30 -10.50
CA ILE A 33 0.25 4.43 -10.15
C ILE A 33 -1.01 4.88 -10.90
N SER A 34 -1.27 6.18 -10.98
CA SER A 34 -2.44 6.73 -11.70
C SER A 34 -2.40 6.36 -13.18
N ALA A 35 -1.22 6.38 -13.82
CA ALA A 35 -1.07 6.01 -15.22
C ALA A 35 -1.46 4.55 -15.48
N VAL A 36 -1.09 3.62 -14.59
CA VAL A 36 -1.50 2.22 -14.73
C VAL A 36 -2.98 2.04 -14.41
N LEU A 37 -3.49 2.65 -13.33
CA LEU A 37 -4.92 2.59 -13.00
C LEU A 37 -5.80 3.09 -14.14
N ALA A 38 -5.42 4.19 -14.79
CA ALA A 38 -6.16 4.76 -15.92
C ALA A 38 -6.22 3.80 -17.12
N ALA A 39 -5.20 2.95 -17.32
CA ALA A 39 -5.23 1.92 -18.36
C ALA A 39 -6.26 0.80 -18.09
N HIS A 40 -6.78 0.72 -16.86
CA HIS A 40 -7.79 -0.23 -16.41
C HIS A 40 -9.11 0.46 -16.02
N ASP A 41 -9.36 1.69 -16.51
CA ASP A 41 -10.55 2.51 -16.22
C ASP A 41 -10.75 2.79 -14.72
N ARG A 42 -9.63 2.95 -13.98
CA ARG A 42 -9.62 3.28 -12.54
C ARG A 42 -8.86 4.57 -12.29
N GLU A 43 -9.17 5.23 -11.18
CA GLU A 43 -8.54 6.48 -10.79
C GLU A 43 -8.24 6.49 -9.29
N LEU A 44 -7.13 7.13 -8.90
CA LEU A 44 -6.92 7.47 -7.50
C LEU A 44 -7.80 8.66 -7.13
N PRO A 45 -8.49 8.63 -5.97
CA PRO A 45 -9.19 9.80 -5.48
C PRO A 45 -8.22 10.97 -5.24
N GLU A 46 -8.72 12.19 -5.43
CA GLU A 46 -8.03 13.39 -4.97
C GLU A 46 -7.98 13.38 -3.44
N VAL A 47 -6.78 13.39 -2.88
CA VAL A 47 -6.53 13.27 -1.44
C VAL A 47 -5.47 14.28 -1.01
N GLY A 48 -5.61 14.81 0.21
CA GLY A 48 -4.87 15.98 0.67
C GLY A 48 -3.64 15.67 1.50
N SER A 49 -3.45 14.41 1.93
CA SER A 49 -2.31 14.01 2.78
C SER A 49 -1.60 12.74 2.29
N PRO A 50 -0.31 12.54 2.64
CA PRO A 50 0.44 11.32 2.35
C PRO A 50 -0.23 10.05 2.88
N THR A 51 -0.93 10.17 4.02
CA THR A 51 -1.64 9.04 4.65
C THR A 51 -2.90 8.68 3.86
N GLU A 52 -3.71 9.66 3.49
CA GLU A 52 -4.89 9.40 2.63
C GLU A 52 -4.47 8.85 1.27
N PHE A 53 -3.35 9.32 0.71
CA PHE A 53 -2.76 8.75 -0.49
C PHE A 53 -2.32 7.30 -0.31
N ALA A 54 -1.58 6.99 0.75
CA ALA A 54 -1.16 5.61 1.02
C ALA A 54 -2.36 4.67 1.20
N VAL A 55 -3.45 5.14 1.83
CA VAL A 55 -4.71 4.39 1.95
C VAL A 55 -5.33 4.16 0.57
N ALA A 56 -5.58 5.23 -0.18
CA ALA A 56 -6.22 5.15 -1.49
C ALA A 56 -5.42 4.27 -2.47
N ALA A 57 -4.10 4.46 -2.52
CA ALA A 57 -3.22 3.66 -3.34
C ALA A 57 -3.16 2.19 -2.90
N THR A 58 -3.28 1.90 -1.60
CA THR A 58 -3.40 0.51 -1.12
C THR A 58 -4.66 -0.14 -1.64
N VAL A 59 -5.82 0.51 -1.44
CA VAL A 59 -7.13 0.00 -1.85
C VAL A 59 -7.17 -0.21 -3.35
N GLU A 60 -6.82 0.81 -4.14
CA GLU A 60 -6.87 0.72 -5.61
C GLU A 60 -5.89 -0.30 -6.18
N THR A 61 -4.68 -0.43 -5.62
CA THR A 61 -3.73 -1.47 -6.08
C THR A 61 -4.28 -2.87 -5.81
N VAL A 62 -4.86 -3.09 -4.63
CA VAL A 62 -5.44 -4.39 -4.27
C VAL A 62 -6.64 -4.72 -5.15
N GLU A 63 -7.54 -3.76 -5.38
CA GLU A 63 -8.70 -3.95 -6.25
C GLU A 63 -8.27 -4.19 -7.70
N LEU A 64 -7.25 -3.49 -8.18
CA LEU A 64 -6.68 -3.71 -9.50
C LEU A 64 -6.18 -5.15 -9.65
N ILE A 65 -5.40 -5.67 -8.68
CA ILE A 65 -4.92 -7.05 -8.69
C ILE A 65 -6.11 -8.04 -8.72
N ILE A 66 -7.15 -7.82 -7.91
CA ILE A 66 -8.33 -8.69 -7.88
C ILE A 66 -9.01 -8.72 -9.25
N VAL A 67 -9.25 -7.55 -9.85
CA VAL A 67 -9.93 -7.42 -11.15
C VAL A 67 -9.11 -8.06 -12.27
N CYS A 68 -7.81 -7.76 -12.34
CA CYS A 68 -6.91 -8.33 -13.35
C CYS A 68 -6.75 -9.85 -13.20
N SER A 69 -6.92 -10.39 -11.99
CA SER A 69 -6.97 -11.84 -11.75
C SER A 69 -8.30 -12.51 -12.17
N GLY A 70 -9.22 -11.75 -12.78
CA GLY A 70 -10.54 -12.23 -13.21
C GLY A 70 -11.51 -12.54 -12.07
N ARG A 71 -11.18 -12.17 -10.83
CA ARG A 71 -12.03 -12.39 -9.66
C ARG A 71 -12.92 -11.20 -9.37
N ARG A 72 -13.94 -11.44 -8.53
CA ARG A 72 -14.79 -10.39 -7.97
C ARG A 72 -14.74 -10.45 -6.47
N ARG A 73 -14.50 -9.31 -5.82
CA ARG A 73 -14.39 -9.20 -4.37
C ARG A 73 -15.58 -9.84 -3.62
N SER A 74 -16.80 -9.62 -4.10
CA SER A 74 -18.03 -10.19 -3.51
C SER A 74 -18.10 -11.72 -3.54
N HIS A 75 -17.29 -12.39 -4.37
CA HIS A 75 -17.31 -13.85 -4.56
C HIS A 75 -16.07 -14.55 -4.03
N LEU A 76 -15.16 -13.83 -3.36
CA LEU A 76 -13.95 -14.43 -2.80
C LEU A 76 -14.30 -15.36 -1.65
N SER A 77 -13.66 -16.54 -1.61
CA SER A 77 -13.70 -17.43 -0.45
C SER A 77 -13.01 -16.80 0.76
N PHE A 78 -13.19 -17.41 1.94
CA PHE A 78 -12.50 -16.95 3.16
C PHE A 78 -10.97 -16.94 2.99
N GLU A 79 -10.41 -17.99 2.41
CA GLU A 79 -8.98 -18.13 2.15
C GLU A 79 -8.49 -17.07 1.17
N GLN A 80 -9.27 -16.80 0.12
CA GLN A 80 -8.93 -15.75 -0.85
C GLN A 80 -8.99 -14.36 -0.21
N ARG A 81 -9.96 -14.09 0.67
CA ARG A 81 -10.01 -12.83 1.44
C ARG A 81 -8.81 -12.69 2.37
N PHE A 82 -8.30 -13.79 2.93
CA PHE A 82 -7.03 -13.76 3.68
C PHE A 82 -5.86 -13.35 2.79
N VAL A 83 -5.76 -13.89 1.57
CA VAL A 83 -4.71 -13.49 0.61
C VAL A 83 -4.83 -12.02 0.24
N VAL A 84 -6.05 -11.50 0.02
CA VAL A 84 -6.30 -10.06 -0.17
C VAL A 84 -5.78 -9.26 1.02
N GLY A 85 -6.09 -9.68 2.24
CA GLY A 85 -5.62 -9.02 3.46
C GLY A 85 -4.09 -9.01 3.59
N LEU A 86 -3.43 -10.09 3.17
CA LEU A 86 -1.97 -10.18 3.13
C LEU A 86 -1.36 -9.18 2.14
N PHE A 87 -1.91 -9.11 0.92
CA PHE A 87 -1.46 -8.16 -0.09
C PHE A 87 -1.70 -6.72 0.37
N ALA A 88 -2.88 -6.42 0.88
CA ALA A 88 -3.22 -5.11 1.45
C ALA A 88 -2.23 -4.71 2.56
N PHE A 89 -1.89 -5.62 3.46
CA PHE A 89 -0.91 -5.37 4.51
C PHE A 89 0.48 -5.03 3.95
N LEU A 90 0.99 -5.83 3.01
CA LEU A 90 2.32 -5.63 2.45
C LEU A 90 2.40 -4.35 1.60
N ILE A 91 1.35 -4.05 0.85
CA ILE A 91 1.23 -2.82 0.07
C ILE A 91 1.17 -1.60 0.98
N ALA A 92 0.31 -1.61 2.00
CA ALA A 92 0.22 -0.54 2.99
C ALA A 92 1.55 -0.31 3.71
N HIS A 93 2.27 -1.39 4.03
CA HIS A 93 3.60 -1.32 4.64
C HIS A 93 4.60 -0.59 3.72
N GLU A 94 4.62 -0.96 2.44
CA GLU A 94 5.55 -0.38 1.48
C GLU A 94 5.21 1.09 1.17
N LEU A 95 3.92 1.42 1.03
CA LEU A 95 3.46 2.80 0.83
C LEU A 95 3.70 3.66 2.06
N GLY A 96 3.42 3.17 3.27
CA GLY A 96 3.71 3.89 4.51
C GLY A 96 5.20 4.20 4.67
N ARG A 97 6.08 3.26 4.30
CA ARG A 97 7.53 3.47 4.29
C ARG A 97 7.98 4.54 3.28
N ARG A 98 7.37 4.58 2.09
CA ARG A 98 7.74 5.52 1.02
C ARG A 98 7.21 6.94 1.25
N THR A 99 6.07 7.06 1.91
CA THR A 99 5.35 8.32 2.14
C THR A 99 5.53 8.87 3.55
N LEU A 100 6.18 8.11 4.44
CA LEU A 100 6.22 8.34 5.89
C LEU A 100 4.83 8.43 6.55
N ALA A 101 3.81 7.85 5.93
CA ALA A 101 2.48 7.75 6.51
C ALA A 101 2.46 6.81 7.73
N ASP A 102 1.57 7.08 8.67
CA ASP A 102 1.37 6.22 9.83
C ASP A 102 0.81 4.86 9.38
N LEU A 103 1.63 3.81 9.50
CA LEU A 103 1.25 2.47 9.07
C LEU A 103 0.00 1.94 9.78
N GLY A 104 -0.18 2.27 11.07
CA GLY A 104 -1.37 1.85 11.82
C GLY A 104 -2.64 2.45 11.23
N VAL A 105 -2.60 3.73 10.87
CA VAL A 105 -3.71 4.44 10.21
C VAL A 105 -3.94 3.89 8.81
N VAL A 106 -2.88 3.74 8.00
CA VAL A 106 -3.01 3.22 6.62
C VAL A 106 -3.65 1.83 6.63
N LEU A 107 -3.18 0.94 7.49
CA LEU A 107 -3.74 -0.41 7.63
C LEU A 107 -5.20 -0.40 8.08
N ALA A 108 -5.52 0.37 9.12
CA ALA A 108 -6.87 0.42 9.66
C ALA A 108 -7.87 0.98 8.64
N ALA A 109 -7.54 2.09 7.98
CA ALA A 109 -8.41 2.71 6.98
C ALA A 109 -8.55 1.84 5.73
N SER A 110 -7.45 1.29 5.20
CA SER A 110 -7.52 0.39 4.04
C SER A 110 -8.33 -0.87 4.34
N ALA A 111 -8.25 -1.40 5.56
CA ALA A 111 -9.04 -2.55 5.97
C ALA A 111 -10.54 -2.24 6.01
N LEU A 112 -10.94 -1.05 6.47
CA LEU A 112 -12.34 -0.60 6.46
C LEU A 112 -12.90 -0.46 5.03
N GLU A 113 -12.06 -0.07 4.07
CA GLU A 113 -12.43 0.02 2.66
C GLU A 113 -12.48 -1.37 1.98
N LEU A 114 -11.58 -2.27 2.37
CA LEU A 114 -11.40 -3.59 1.74
C LEU A 114 -12.23 -4.73 2.37
N PHE A 115 -12.76 -4.54 3.57
CA PHE A 115 -13.45 -5.59 4.31
C PHE A 115 -14.62 -5.05 5.14
N THR A 116 -15.64 -5.88 5.30
CA THR A 116 -16.69 -5.66 6.29
C THR A 116 -16.15 -5.82 7.71
N THR A 117 -16.83 -5.25 8.71
CA THR A 117 -16.39 -5.33 10.11
C THR A 117 -16.20 -6.76 10.61
N ASP A 118 -17.06 -7.70 10.18
CA ASP A 118 -16.95 -9.11 10.54
C ASP A 118 -15.69 -9.76 9.93
N GLU A 119 -15.40 -9.44 8.66
CA GLU A 119 -14.19 -9.92 7.97
C GLU A 119 -12.90 -9.36 8.59
N ILE A 120 -12.91 -8.09 9.02
CA ILE A 120 -11.76 -7.47 9.69
C ILE A 120 -11.35 -8.24 10.95
N ALA A 121 -12.33 -8.61 11.78
CA ALA A 121 -12.07 -9.37 13.00
C ALA A 121 -11.40 -10.72 12.70
N ASP A 122 -11.81 -11.38 11.62
CA ASP A 122 -11.23 -12.66 11.21
C ASP A 122 -9.86 -12.51 10.55
N ILE A 123 -9.60 -11.43 9.81
CA ILE A 123 -8.28 -11.10 9.27
C ILE A 123 -7.26 -10.84 10.39
N TYR A 124 -7.66 -10.16 11.46
CA TYR A 124 -6.78 -9.97 12.62
C TYR A 124 -6.46 -11.30 13.33
N ARG A 125 -7.41 -12.24 13.39
CA ARG A 125 -7.15 -13.61 13.85
C ARG A 125 -6.17 -14.33 12.92
N LEU A 126 -6.27 -14.09 11.61
CA LEU A 126 -5.34 -14.59 10.59
C LEU A 126 -3.95 -13.91 10.62
N GLY A 127 -3.78 -12.78 11.31
CA GLY A 127 -2.46 -12.23 11.65
C GLY A 127 -1.57 -13.22 12.43
N ALA A 128 -2.17 -14.20 13.13
CA ALA A 128 -1.43 -15.33 13.71
C ALA A 128 -0.89 -16.30 12.62
N SER A 129 -1.60 -16.45 11.49
CA SER A 129 -1.15 -17.19 10.31
C SER A 129 -0.07 -16.42 9.53
N TYR A 130 -0.12 -15.08 9.49
CA TYR A 130 0.97 -14.26 8.96
C TYR A 130 2.28 -14.43 9.75
N ARG A 131 2.20 -14.62 11.08
CA ARG A 131 3.35 -14.99 11.91
C ARG A 131 4.02 -16.27 11.40
N ARG A 132 3.25 -17.27 10.95
CA ARG A 132 3.75 -18.49 10.29
C ARG A 132 4.27 -18.22 8.88
N LEU A 133 3.67 -17.30 8.13
CA LEU A 133 4.15 -16.88 6.81
C LEU A 133 5.54 -16.20 6.89
N ARG A 134 5.80 -15.48 7.99
CA ARG A 134 7.13 -14.95 8.35
C ARG A 134 8.14 -16.06 8.70
N GLU A 135 7.68 -17.20 9.22
CA GLU A 135 8.51 -18.40 9.40
C GLU A 135 8.93 -18.99 8.04
N HIS A 136 8.08 -18.86 7.01
CA HIS A 136 8.41 -19.10 5.60
C HIS A 136 9.14 -17.91 4.94
N LYS A 137 10.27 -17.49 5.52
CA LYS A 137 11.09 -16.31 5.14
C LYS A 137 11.39 -16.12 3.65
N LYS A 138 11.30 -17.17 2.83
CA LYS A 138 11.52 -17.08 1.37
C LYS A 138 10.31 -16.45 0.66
N MET A 139 9.09 -16.90 1.00
CA MET A 139 7.86 -16.41 0.39
C MET A 139 7.58 -14.96 0.78
N HIS A 140 7.71 -14.62 2.07
CA HIS A 140 7.56 -13.22 2.50
C HIS A 140 8.54 -12.27 1.79
N ARG A 141 9.82 -12.65 1.65
CA ARG A 141 10.81 -11.82 0.93
C ARG A 141 10.45 -11.66 -0.54
N PHE A 142 10.01 -12.74 -1.18
CA PHE A 142 9.59 -12.71 -2.57
C PHE A 142 8.40 -11.76 -2.78
N LEU A 143 7.33 -11.91 -2.00
CA LEU A 143 6.16 -11.02 -2.06
C LEU A 143 6.52 -9.55 -1.83
N HIS A 144 7.32 -9.28 -0.79
CA HIS A 144 7.76 -7.92 -0.50
C HIS A 144 8.61 -7.35 -1.65
N GLN A 145 9.47 -8.17 -2.26
CA GLN A 145 10.30 -7.74 -3.38
C GLN A 145 9.44 -7.41 -4.61
N SER A 146 8.50 -8.27 -5.00
CA SER A 146 7.61 -8.01 -6.13
C SER A 146 6.77 -6.74 -5.92
N ILE A 147 6.23 -6.52 -4.71
CA ILE A 147 5.48 -5.30 -4.38
C ILE A 147 6.39 -4.06 -4.42
N SER A 148 7.61 -4.16 -3.89
CA SER A 148 8.58 -3.07 -3.96
C SER A 148 8.98 -2.75 -5.41
N GLU A 149 9.14 -3.76 -6.27
CA GLU A 149 9.46 -3.58 -7.69
C GLU A 149 8.30 -2.90 -8.43
N TRP A 150 7.07 -3.32 -8.17
CA TRP A 150 5.86 -2.63 -8.64
C TRP A 150 5.87 -1.13 -8.28
N PHE A 151 6.11 -0.77 -7.02
CA PHE A 151 6.11 0.64 -6.63
C PHE A 151 7.36 1.42 -7.07
N ASN A 152 8.42 0.76 -7.52
CA ASN A 152 9.57 1.43 -8.12
C ASN A 152 9.29 1.85 -9.56
N ASP A 153 8.64 0.98 -10.32
CA ASP A 153 8.33 1.18 -11.73
C ASP A 153 6.98 0.54 -12.09
N PRO A 154 5.85 1.20 -11.73
CA PRO A 154 4.52 0.69 -12.07
C PRO A 154 4.36 0.53 -13.58
N SER A 155 4.12 -0.69 -14.04
CA SER A 155 3.93 -1.02 -15.45
C SER A 155 3.02 -2.25 -15.59
N GLU A 156 2.42 -2.44 -16.77
CA GLU A 156 1.53 -3.58 -17.02
C GLU A 156 2.23 -4.93 -16.79
N GLU A 157 3.52 -5.03 -17.13
CA GLU A 157 4.33 -6.22 -16.88
C GLU A 157 4.43 -6.53 -15.38
N ARG A 158 4.71 -5.51 -14.56
CA ARG A 158 4.81 -5.67 -13.11
C ARG A 158 3.47 -5.90 -12.43
N LEU A 159 2.40 -5.36 -13.00
CA LEU A 159 1.04 -5.68 -12.56
C LEU A 159 0.74 -7.15 -12.82
N GLN A 160 1.06 -7.65 -14.02
CA GLN A 160 0.85 -9.05 -14.38
C GLN A 160 1.64 -9.99 -13.46
N ASP A 161 2.89 -9.66 -13.12
CA ASP A 161 3.68 -10.40 -12.12
C ASP A 161 2.93 -10.50 -10.77
N LEU A 162 2.39 -9.37 -10.27
CA LEU A 162 1.64 -9.35 -9.01
C LEU A 162 0.35 -10.18 -9.09
N VAL A 163 -0.34 -10.13 -10.22
CA VAL A 163 -1.56 -10.90 -10.47
C VAL A 163 -1.27 -12.40 -10.47
N GLU A 164 -0.22 -12.85 -11.14
CA GLU A 164 0.17 -14.26 -11.18
C GLU A 164 0.55 -14.80 -9.79
N ILE A 165 1.26 -13.99 -9.00
CA ILE A 165 1.60 -14.33 -7.63
C ILE A 165 0.35 -14.41 -6.75
N PHE A 166 -0.58 -13.46 -6.92
CA PHE A 166 -1.86 -13.45 -6.22
C PHE A 166 -2.69 -14.69 -6.58
N ASP A 167 -2.76 -15.05 -7.86
CA ASP A 167 -3.41 -16.25 -8.38
C ASP A 167 -2.84 -17.53 -7.75
N LEU A 168 -1.51 -17.63 -7.72
CA LEU A 168 -0.81 -18.76 -7.09
C LEU A 168 -1.18 -18.87 -5.60
N CYS A 169 -1.22 -17.73 -4.89
CA CYS A 169 -1.58 -17.70 -3.48
C CYS A 169 -3.06 -18.04 -3.23
N CYS A 170 -3.94 -17.76 -4.20
CA CYS A 170 -5.37 -18.06 -4.13
C CYS A 170 -5.72 -19.49 -4.57
N THR A 171 -4.78 -20.24 -5.13
CA THR A 171 -5.00 -21.62 -5.59
C THR A 171 -4.91 -22.56 -4.39
N PRO A 172 -5.93 -23.39 -4.11
CA PRO A 172 -5.84 -24.41 -3.06
C PRO A 172 -4.74 -25.42 -3.40
N ASN A 173 -3.94 -25.81 -2.41
CA ASN A 173 -3.11 -27.03 -2.50
C ASN A 173 -3.99 -28.28 -2.40
#